data_AF-A0A9R1AE19-F1
#
_entry.id   AF-A0A9R1AE19-F1
#
_cell.length_a   1.000
_cell.length_b   1.000
_cell.length_c   1.000
_cell.angle_alpha   90.00
_cell.angle_beta   90.00
_cell.angle_gamma   90.00
#
_symmetry.space_group_name_H-M   'P 1'
#
loop_
_entity.id
_entity.type
_entity.pdbx_description
1 polymer ?
#
loop_
_entity_poly.entity_id
_entity_poly.type
_entity_poly.pdbx_seq_one_letter_code
_entity_poly.pdbx_strand_id
1 'polypeptide(L)'
;MWRDEGIEDEETLSAFLEASRTREGRAALSDALADTLHLLPASPAPLLLLRLRLLRNLLAGDALNQGTFVLLSGPAAVVSAALSIPALSPDLARAALQALGNAALGGDRHREAVWDALFPGALREFARVRDAGVLDPLCMVLDTCCSGDGGHGRVEELCHEDLGLPVLVELVATASRLGHKEEWLEWLLFKICVEEEKFKTLFAALGSTDGGESGNEFSAKHAFLMGTLSKCLTERPEEVSISNSFALHVFNILKHAAETLDFTCRGSSELPTGLPGIDVLGYSLVLLKDICAWEPSSSETEAPVDSPLQAGLVKRLLKYLGELEPPSTIRKAMAKEQGDQQPAFATAKVCPYNGYRRDLVAVIANCLHGRKQVQDEVRQLNGIMLLLQQCVIDEGNAYLREWALLTVKYLLEENEENQKEVSELQMQEPILTPEVAELGLRVEIDKKTGHPKLVNSS
;
A
#
# COMPACT_ATOMS: atom_id res chain seq x y z
N MET A 1 11.59 -30.12 57.35
CA MET A 1 12.63 -29.17 56.94
C MET A 1 12.63 -29.18 55.42
N TRP A 2 11.71 -28.41 54.84
CA TRP A 2 11.48 -28.34 53.40
C TRP A 2 12.63 -27.52 52.82
N ARG A 3 13.35 -28.08 51.85
CA ARG A 3 14.31 -27.30 51.07
C ARG A 3 13.49 -26.34 50.21
N ASP A 4 13.62 -25.07 50.56
CA ASP A 4 13.32 -23.93 49.73
C ASP A 4 14.30 -23.99 48.55
N GLU A 5 13.91 -24.70 47.48
CA GLU A 5 14.61 -24.63 46.20
C GLU A 5 14.40 -23.21 45.69
N GLY A 6 15.52 -22.48 45.54
CA GLY A 6 15.55 -21.04 45.39
C GLY A 6 14.57 -20.53 44.35
N ILE A 7 13.58 -19.77 44.81
CA ILE A 7 12.86 -18.84 43.96
C ILE A 7 13.93 -17.88 43.42
N GLU A 8 14.32 -18.03 42.16
CA GLU A 8 15.06 -16.99 41.45
C GLU A 8 14.31 -15.66 41.65
N ASP A 9 14.99 -14.72 42.30
CA ASP A 9 14.47 -13.39 42.53
C ASP A 9 14.65 -12.50 41.29
N GLU A 10 13.99 -11.35 41.32
CA GLU A 10 14.02 -10.36 40.24
C GLU A 10 15.45 -9.88 39.92
N GLU A 11 16.32 -9.86 40.93
CA GLU A 11 17.72 -9.46 40.83
C GLU A 11 18.54 -10.47 40.01
N THR A 12 18.33 -11.76 40.24
CA THR A 12 18.98 -12.84 39.48
C THR A 12 18.59 -12.80 38.01
N LEU A 13 17.28 -12.68 37.72
CA LEU A 13 16.80 -12.57 36.33
C LEU A 13 17.31 -11.31 35.64
N SER A 14 17.44 -10.20 36.38
CA SER A 14 18.01 -8.97 35.86
C SER A 14 19.49 -9.14 35.50
N ALA A 15 20.27 -9.84 36.32
CA ALA A 15 21.66 -10.16 36.01
C ALA A 15 21.78 -11.05 34.75
N PHE A 16 20.90 -12.04 34.59
CA PHE A 16 20.87 -12.88 33.38
C PHE A 16 20.47 -12.08 32.13
N LEU A 17 19.54 -11.13 32.26
CA LEU A 17 19.17 -10.24 31.16
C LEU A 17 20.33 -9.35 30.72
N GLU A 18 21.12 -8.83 31.66
CA GLU A 18 22.32 -8.06 31.36
C GLU A 18 23.39 -8.92 30.66
N ALA A 19 23.66 -10.12 31.20
CA ALA A 19 24.65 -11.03 30.63
C ALA A 19 24.26 -11.51 29.22
N SER A 20 22.99 -11.81 28.97
CA SER A 20 22.49 -12.33 27.68
C SER A 20 22.47 -11.30 26.53
N ARG A 21 22.89 -10.05 26.76
CA ARG A 21 23.03 -9.04 25.69
C ARG A 21 24.15 -9.37 24.71
N THR A 22 25.20 -10.06 25.14
CA THR A 22 26.33 -10.44 24.29
C THR A 22 26.18 -11.87 23.78
N ARG A 23 26.86 -12.22 22.69
CA ARG A 23 26.83 -13.59 22.15
C ARG A 23 27.44 -14.58 23.14
N GLU A 24 28.54 -14.21 23.78
CA GLU A 24 29.24 -15.03 24.77
C GLU A 24 28.36 -15.28 25.99
N GLY A 25 27.64 -14.26 26.46
CA GLY A 25 26.72 -14.39 27.58
C GLY A 25 25.52 -15.29 27.26
N ARG A 26 24.98 -15.22 26.03
CA ARG A 26 23.93 -16.17 25.59
C ARG A 26 24.40 -17.62 25.59
N ALA A 27 25.63 -17.87 25.12
CA ALA A 27 26.21 -19.21 25.14
C ALA A 27 26.45 -19.69 26.58
N ALA A 28 26.94 -18.81 27.47
CA ALA A 28 27.16 -19.14 28.88
C ALA A 28 25.87 -19.44 29.65
N LEU A 29 24.74 -18.88 29.22
CA LEU A 29 23.42 -19.09 29.80
C LEU A 29 22.57 -20.14 29.06
N SER A 30 23.16 -20.91 28.14
CA SER A 30 22.43 -21.93 27.39
C SER A 30 21.76 -22.97 28.31
N ASP A 31 22.45 -23.38 29.38
CA ASP A 31 21.91 -24.33 30.37
C ASP A 31 20.69 -23.79 31.12
N ALA A 32 20.57 -22.46 31.26
CA ALA A 32 19.43 -21.82 31.94
C ALA A 32 18.14 -21.83 31.11
N LEU A 33 18.20 -22.19 29.82
CA LEU A 33 17.04 -22.17 28.92
C LEU A 33 15.95 -23.17 29.37
N ALA A 34 16.34 -24.39 29.73
CA ALA A 34 15.41 -25.43 30.15
C ALA A 34 14.71 -25.06 31.47
N ASP A 35 15.47 -24.56 32.43
CA ASP A 35 14.95 -24.11 33.73
C ASP A 35 14.01 -22.90 33.55
N THR A 36 14.40 -21.94 32.70
CA THR A 36 13.56 -20.77 32.37
C THR A 36 12.22 -21.19 31.78
N LEU A 37 12.21 -22.18 30.88
CA LEU A 37 10.99 -22.74 30.29
C LEU A 37 10.12 -23.44 31.34
N HIS A 38 10.73 -24.25 32.22
CA HIS A 38 10.01 -24.98 33.26
C HIS A 38 9.29 -24.04 34.24
N LEU A 39 9.88 -22.88 34.51
CA LEU A 39 9.35 -21.90 35.46
C LEU A 39 8.27 -20.98 34.88
N LEU A 40 8.05 -20.95 33.55
CA LEU A 40 7.06 -20.07 32.92
C LEU A 40 5.63 -20.23 33.50
N PRO A 41 5.06 -21.44 33.64
CA PRO A 41 3.66 -21.60 34.03
C PRO A 41 3.36 -21.15 35.47
N ALA A 42 4.36 -21.19 36.34
CA ALA A 42 4.23 -20.79 37.75
C ALA A 42 4.62 -19.32 37.99
N SER A 43 5.05 -18.58 36.96
CA SER A 43 5.60 -17.24 37.11
C SER A 43 4.50 -16.18 37.28
N PRO A 44 4.55 -15.34 38.33
CA PRO A 44 3.71 -14.14 38.39
C PRO A 44 4.12 -13.15 37.28
N ALA A 45 3.21 -12.26 36.89
CA ALA A 45 3.38 -11.38 35.72
C ALA A 45 4.74 -10.64 35.64
N PRO A 46 5.30 -10.05 36.72
CA PRO A 46 6.61 -9.37 36.65
C PRO A 46 7.75 -10.33 36.30
N LEU A 47 7.81 -11.50 36.96
CA LEU A 47 8.85 -12.50 36.70
C LEU A 47 8.66 -13.17 35.33
N LEU A 48 7.42 -13.39 34.92
CA LEU A 48 7.09 -13.90 33.59
C LEU A 48 7.64 -12.97 32.50
N LEU A 49 7.46 -11.66 32.64
CA LEU A 49 7.99 -10.68 31.70
C LEU A 49 9.53 -10.75 31.59
N LEU A 50 10.23 -10.86 32.72
CA LEU A 50 11.70 -10.99 32.72
C LEU A 50 12.14 -12.30 32.07
N ARG A 51 11.48 -13.43 32.37
CA ARG A 51 11.76 -14.73 31.75
C ARG A 51 11.52 -14.73 30.24
N LEU A 52 10.43 -14.13 29.77
CA LEU A 52 10.16 -13.99 28.33
C LEU A 52 11.22 -13.13 27.63
N ARG A 53 11.66 -12.04 28.26
CA ARG A 53 12.77 -11.21 27.75
C ARG A 53 14.10 -11.97 27.73
N LEU A 54 14.35 -12.82 28.72
CA LEU A 54 15.54 -13.66 28.77
C LEU A 54 15.50 -14.68 27.65
N LEU A 55 14.38 -15.39 27.47
CA LEU A 55 14.18 -16.32 26.36
C LEU A 55 14.39 -15.63 25.01
N ARG A 56 13.79 -14.45 24.79
CA ARG A 56 14.05 -13.66 23.59
C ARG A 56 15.54 -13.44 23.36
N ASN A 57 16.29 -13.04 24.38
CA ASN A 57 17.72 -12.85 24.25
C ASN A 57 18.41 -14.17 23.90
N LEU A 58 18.19 -15.25 24.67
CA LEU A 58 18.83 -16.56 24.45
C LEU A 58 18.59 -17.13 23.06
N LEU A 59 17.44 -16.84 22.46
CA LEU A 59 17.06 -17.29 21.11
C LEU A 59 17.61 -16.41 19.98
N ALA A 60 18.24 -15.27 20.30
CA ALA A 60 18.72 -14.31 19.30
C ALA A 60 19.99 -14.81 18.58
N GLY A 61 19.77 -15.51 17.45
CA GLY A 61 20.83 -15.94 16.53
C GLY A 61 21.71 -17.06 17.07
N ASP A 62 21.22 -17.85 18.03
CA ASP A 62 21.91 -19.01 18.59
C ASP A 62 21.17 -20.30 18.20
N ALA A 63 21.73 -21.05 17.25
CA ALA A 63 21.11 -22.24 16.69
C ALA A 63 20.93 -23.38 17.70
N LEU A 64 21.83 -23.48 18.70
CA LEU A 64 21.71 -24.51 19.73
C LEU A 64 20.51 -24.19 20.64
N ASN A 65 20.42 -22.94 21.09
CA ASN A 65 19.31 -22.51 21.94
C ASN A 65 17.96 -22.58 21.20
N GLN A 66 17.90 -22.16 19.94
CA GLN A 66 16.70 -22.27 19.10
C GLN A 66 16.26 -23.73 18.95
N GLY A 67 17.18 -24.64 18.66
CA GLY A 67 16.89 -26.07 18.52
C GLY A 67 16.41 -26.70 19.83
N THR A 68 17.10 -26.42 20.94
CA THR A 68 16.70 -26.90 22.27
C THR A 68 15.34 -26.36 22.68
N PHE A 69 15.05 -25.08 22.41
CA PHE A 69 13.77 -24.47 22.72
C PHE A 69 12.61 -25.17 22.00
N VAL A 70 12.75 -25.49 20.72
CA VAL A 70 11.71 -26.25 19.98
C VAL A 70 11.60 -27.68 20.50
N LEU A 71 12.73 -28.35 20.76
CA LEU A 71 12.74 -29.71 21.31
C LEU A 71 11.99 -29.83 22.64
N LEU A 72 12.06 -28.78 23.47
CA LEU A 72 11.39 -28.71 24.77
C LEU A 72 9.95 -28.15 24.70
N SER A 73 9.33 -28.09 23.51
CA SER A 73 7.99 -27.51 23.31
C SER A 73 7.89 -26.05 23.79
N GLY A 74 8.99 -25.30 23.68
CA GLY A 74 9.11 -23.91 24.10
C GLY A 74 8.05 -22.98 23.51
N PRO A 75 7.69 -23.06 22.21
CA PRO A 75 6.64 -22.23 21.64
C PRO A 75 5.29 -22.36 22.38
N ALA A 76 4.84 -23.60 22.62
CA ALA A 76 3.60 -23.87 23.35
C ALA A 76 3.67 -23.41 24.81
N ALA A 77 4.83 -23.58 25.47
CA ALA A 77 5.04 -23.12 26.84
C ALA A 77 4.96 -21.58 26.95
N VAL A 78 5.59 -20.85 26.01
CA VAL A 78 5.54 -19.38 25.95
C VAL A 78 4.11 -18.88 25.73
N VAL A 79 3.39 -19.45 24.76
CA VAL A 79 2.01 -19.09 24.47
C VAL A 79 1.11 -19.37 25.69
N SER A 80 1.19 -20.57 26.26
CA SER A 80 0.39 -20.95 27.42
C SER A 80 0.65 -20.06 28.62
N ALA A 81 1.91 -19.69 28.89
CA ALA A 81 2.25 -18.84 30.01
C ALA A 81 1.77 -17.40 29.80
N ALA A 82 1.98 -16.84 28.60
CA ALA A 82 1.51 -15.49 28.28
C ALA A 82 -0.02 -15.36 28.42
N LEU A 83 -0.76 -16.34 27.89
CA LEU A 83 -2.23 -16.34 27.93
C LEU A 83 -2.84 -16.79 29.26
N SER A 84 -2.01 -17.28 30.20
CA SER A 84 -2.47 -17.60 31.56
C SER A 84 -2.78 -16.36 32.40
N ILE A 85 -2.18 -15.21 32.06
CA ILE A 85 -2.41 -13.94 32.75
C ILE A 85 -3.72 -13.32 32.25
N PRO A 86 -4.71 -13.05 33.13
CA PRO A 86 -5.93 -12.36 32.74
C PRO A 86 -5.62 -11.00 32.14
N ALA A 87 -6.17 -10.73 30.96
CA ALA A 87 -5.88 -9.53 30.16
C ALA A 87 -4.38 -9.37 29.85
N LEU A 88 -3.95 -10.05 28.78
CA LEU A 88 -2.58 -10.01 28.29
C LEU A 88 -2.08 -8.56 28.11
N SER A 89 -1.08 -8.17 28.88
CA SER A 89 -0.50 -6.83 28.80
C SER A 89 0.34 -6.66 27.53
N PRO A 90 0.43 -5.45 26.96
CA PRO A 90 1.26 -5.19 25.78
C PRO A 90 2.72 -5.59 25.96
N ASP A 91 3.29 -5.40 27.15
CA ASP A 91 4.68 -5.77 27.43
C ASP A 91 4.92 -7.28 27.42
N LEU A 92 3.98 -8.05 27.99
CA LEU A 92 4.02 -9.51 27.96
C LEU A 92 3.81 -10.04 26.55
N ALA A 93 2.81 -9.49 25.83
CA ALA A 93 2.53 -9.85 24.45
C ALA A 93 3.76 -9.64 23.57
N ARG A 94 4.37 -8.45 23.65
CA ARG A 94 5.57 -8.09 22.93
C ARG A 94 6.74 -9.02 23.26
N ALA A 95 7.01 -9.27 24.53
CA ALA A 95 8.12 -10.13 24.94
C ALA A 95 7.94 -11.58 24.46
N ALA A 96 6.72 -12.12 24.54
CA ALA A 96 6.39 -13.45 24.04
C ALA A 96 6.58 -13.54 22.53
N LEU A 97 6.00 -12.60 21.77
CA LEU A 97 6.11 -12.58 20.31
C LEU A 97 7.55 -12.40 19.84
N GLN A 98 8.33 -11.54 20.49
CA GLN A 98 9.76 -11.38 20.16
C GLN A 98 10.56 -12.67 20.40
N ALA A 99 10.26 -13.42 21.47
CA ALA A 99 10.90 -14.71 21.73
C ALA A 99 10.51 -15.74 20.65
N LEU A 100 9.23 -15.82 20.31
CA LEU A 100 8.72 -16.71 19.25
C LEU A 100 9.29 -16.35 17.87
N GLY A 101 9.41 -15.07 17.55
CA GLY A 101 10.01 -14.60 16.31
C GLY A 101 11.48 -14.98 16.19
N ASN A 102 12.25 -14.78 17.27
CA ASN A 102 13.64 -15.23 17.31
C ASN A 102 13.77 -16.75 17.17
N ALA A 103 12.83 -17.54 17.71
CA ALA A 103 12.81 -18.98 17.48
C ALA A 103 12.50 -19.33 16.02
N ALA A 104 11.51 -18.68 15.40
CA ALA A 104 11.08 -18.93 14.02
C ALA A 104 12.20 -18.67 12.99
N LEU A 105 13.16 -17.80 13.30
CA LEU A 105 14.34 -17.58 12.46
C LEU A 105 15.28 -18.80 12.36
N GLY A 106 15.10 -19.84 13.18
CA GLY A 106 15.89 -21.08 13.16
C GLY A 106 15.62 -22.01 11.96
N GLY A 107 14.68 -21.66 11.06
CA GLY A 107 14.35 -22.43 9.85
C GLY A 107 13.00 -23.16 9.93
N ASP A 108 12.64 -23.92 8.90
CA ASP A 108 11.25 -24.33 8.67
C ASP A 108 10.63 -25.15 9.80
N ARG A 109 11.38 -26.08 10.41
CA ARG A 109 10.92 -26.83 11.60
C ARG A 109 10.57 -25.93 12.79
N HIS A 110 11.30 -24.82 12.96
CA HIS A 110 11.04 -23.86 14.03
C HIS A 110 9.82 -23.01 13.69
N ARG A 111 9.69 -22.60 12.43
CA ARG A 111 8.52 -21.86 11.95
C ARG A 111 7.24 -22.69 12.10
N GLU A 112 7.28 -23.98 11.78
CA GLU A 112 6.16 -24.92 11.98
C GLU A 112 5.78 -25.02 13.47
N ALA A 113 6.74 -25.27 14.35
CA ALA A 113 6.49 -25.36 15.79
C ALA A 113 5.94 -24.05 16.41
N VAL A 114 6.40 -22.89 15.94
CA VAL A 114 5.88 -21.58 16.34
C VAL A 114 4.47 -21.36 15.81
N TRP A 115 4.22 -21.75 14.56
CA TRP A 115 2.90 -21.64 13.94
C TRP A 115 1.86 -22.51 14.64
N ASP A 116 2.18 -23.79 14.91
CA ASP A 116 1.29 -24.72 15.62
C ASP A 116 0.93 -24.24 17.04
N ALA A 117 1.85 -23.54 17.71
CA ALA A 117 1.60 -22.97 19.01
C ALA A 117 0.69 -21.73 18.97
N LEU A 118 0.74 -20.95 17.89
CA LEU A 118 0.00 -19.70 17.74
C LEU A 118 -1.36 -19.90 17.08
N PHE A 119 -1.41 -20.63 15.98
CA PHE A 119 -2.56 -20.67 15.08
C PHE A 119 -3.62 -21.69 15.56
N PRO A 120 -4.93 -21.40 15.42
CA PRO A 120 -5.52 -20.08 15.16
C PRO A 120 -5.79 -19.30 16.45
N GLY A 121 -5.95 -20.00 17.58
CA GLY A 121 -6.57 -19.46 18.79
C GLY A 121 -5.71 -18.42 19.50
N ALA A 122 -4.47 -18.79 19.84
CA ALA A 122 -3.57 -17.88 20.56
C ALA A 122 -3.25 -16.63 19.73
N LEU A 123 -3.07 -16.81 18.43
CA LEU A 123 -2.82 -15.72 17.47
C LEU A 123 -3.91 -14.65 17.53
N ARG A 124 -5.19 -15.06 17.63
CA ARG A 124 -6.31 -14.13 17.80
C ARG A 124 -6.24 -13.34 19.10
N GLU A 125 -5.84 -13.97 20.20
CA GLU A 125 -5.71 -13.28 21.48
C GLU A 125 -4.55 -12.28 21.46
N PHE A 126 -3.43 -12.58 20.81
CA PHE A 126 -2.34 -11.61 20.59
C PHE A 126 -2.79 -10.45 19.70
N ALA A 127 -3.52 -10.71 18.61
CA ALA A 127 -4.02 -9.67 17.69
C ALA A 127 -5.04 -8.72 18.35
N ARG A 128 -5.76 -9.17 19.38
CA ARG A 128 -6.66 -8.32 20.17
C ARG A 128 -5.93 -7.30 21.05
N VAL A 129 -4.63 -7.46 21.27
CA VAL A 129 -3.81 -6.47 21.97
C VAL A 129 -3.48 -5.32 21.00
N ARG A 130 -4.37 -4.32 20.97
CA ARG A 130 -4.35 -3.16 20.08
C ARG A 130 -3.28 -2.13 20.46
N ASP A 131 -2.02 -2.55 20.50
CA ASP A 131 -0.86 -1.73 20.87
C ASP A 131 0.17 -1.68 19.73
N ALA A 132 0.73 -0.49 19.47
CA ALA A 132 1.70 -0.30 18.39
C ALA A 132 2.96 -1.16 18.59
N GLY A 133 3.44 -1.29 19.83
CA GLY A 133 4.62 -2.09 20.12
C GLY A 133 4.37 -3.61 20.08
N VAL A 134 3.11 -4.07 19.99
CA VAL A 134 2.77 -5.49 19.81
C VAL A 134 2.55 -5.80 18.34
N LEU A 135 1.98 -4.86 17.58
CA LEU A 135 1.69 -5.00 16.16
C LEU A 135 2.93 -5.41 15.36
N ASP A 136 4.06 -4.74 15.59
CA ASP A 136 5.28 -4.99 14.81
C ASP A 136 5.86 -6.41 15.01
N PRO A 137 6.15 -6.87 16.25
CA PRO A 137 6.58 -8.25 16.47
C PRO A 137 5.55 -9.30 16.01
N LEU A 138 4.25 -8.98 16.08
CA LEU A 138 3.20 -9.88 15.60
C LEU A 138 3.29 -10.04 14.08
N CYS A 139 3.41 -8.94 13.34
CA CYS A 139 3.62 -8.97 11.88
C CYS A 139 4.93 -9.67 11.51
N MET A 140 6.03 -9.40 12.23
CA MET A 140 7.31 -10.07 12.03
C MET A 140 7.20 -11.60 12.18
N VAL A 141 6.52 -12.08 13.24
CA VAL A 141 6.32 -13.52 13.46
C VAL A 141 5.49 -14.13 12.34
N LEU A 142 4.41 -13.47 11.93
CA LEU A 142 3.56 -13.94 10.84
C LEU A 142 4.33 -13.99 9.52
N ASP A 143 5.04 -12.92 9.17
CA ASP A 143 5.83 -12.86 7.94
C ASP A 143 6.91 -13.95 7.91
N THR A 144 7.62 -14.12 9.04
CA THR A 144 8.67 -15.14 9.19
C THR A 144 8.10 -16.55 9.06
N CYS A 145 6.95 -16.82 9.69
CA CYS A 145 6.31 -18.14 9.61
C CYS A 145 5.73 -18.41 8.23
N CYS A 146 5.17 -17.41 7.56
CA CYS A 146 4.65 -17.55 6.20
C CYS A 146 5.76 -17.59 5.13
N SER A 147 7.04 -17.66 5.52
CA SER A 147 8.19 -17.75 4.61
C SER A 147 8.79 -19.15 4.57
N GLY A 148 9.50 -19.46 3.49
CA GLY A 148 10.18 -20.75 3.27
C GLY A 148 9.25 -21.92 3.02
N ASP A 149 9.71 -23.13 3.31
CA ASP A 149 8.96 -24.35 3.03
C ASP A 149 7.68 -24.41 3.89
N GLY A 150 6.54 -24.67 3.24
CA GLY A 150 5.22 -24.65 3.88
C GLY A 150 4.70 -23.24 4.20
N GLY A 151 5.39 -22.17 3.80
CA GLY A 151 4.93 -20.79 3.98
C GLY A 151 3.59 -20.53 3.27
N HIS A 152 3.47 -20.94 2.00
CA HIS A 152 2.23 -20.84 1.21
C HIS A 152 1.02 -21.48 1.92
N GLY A 153 1.19 -22.69 2.49
CA GLY A 153 0.11 -23.36 3.24
C GLY A 153 -0.36 -22.54 4.44
N ARG A 154 0.57 -21.86 5.11
CA ARG A 154 0.25 -20.98 6.25
C ARG A 154 -0.38 -19.67 5.83
N VAL A 155 -0.04 -19.14 4.66
CA VAL A 155 -0.78 -18.00 4.06
C VAL A 155 -2.21 -18.39 3.74
N GLU A 156 -2.46 -19.59 3.20
CA GLU A 156 -3.82 -20.09 2.97
C GLU A 156 -4.62 -20.20 4.29
N GLU A 157 -4.00 -20.74 5.35
CA GLU A 157 -4.60 -20.79 6.68
C GLU A 157 -4.87 -19.38 7.24
N LEU A 158 -3.93 -18.46 7.06
CA LEU A 158 -4.04 -17.06 7.49
C LEU A 158 -5.15 -16.31 6.73
N CYS A 159 -5.45 -16.71 5.50
CA CYS A 159 -6.50 -16.11 4.67
C CYS A 159 -7.84 -16.86 4.75
N HIS A 160 -7.91 -17.96 5.50
CA HIS A 160 -9.15 -18.71 5.71
C HIS A 160 -10.16 -17.87 6.51
N GLU A 161 -11.39 -17.75 6.00
CA GLU A 161 -12.44 -16.85 6.51
C GLU A 161 -12.74 -17.05 7.99
N ASP A 162 -12.90 -18.30 8.43
CA ASP A 162 -13.25 -18.62 9.81
C ASP A 162 -12.06 -18.77 10.77
N LEU A 163 -10.81 -18.66 10.28
CA LEU A 163 -9.61 -18.96 11.08
C LEU A 163 -8.67 -17.75 11.13
N GLY A 164 -7.83 -17.57 10.11
CA GLY A 164 -6.81 -16.54 10.10
C GLY A 164 -7.29 -15.17 9.66
N LEU A 165 -8.27 -15.08 8.75
CA LEU A 165 -8.66 -13.81 8.15
C LEU A 165 -9.10 -12.73 9.17
N PRO A 166 -9.82 -13.06 10.26
CA PRO A 166 -10.13 -12.10 11.31
C PRO A 166 -8.89 -11.50 11.99
N VAL A 167 -7.77 -12.23 12.05
CA VAL A 167 -6.49 -11.73 12.56
C VAL A 167 -5.98 -10.63 11.64
N LEU A 168 -5.90 -10.88 10.32
CA LEU A 168 -5.44 -9.88 9.34
C LEU A 168 -6.29 -8.62 9.38
N VAL A 169 -7.62 -8.77 9.47
CA VAL A 169 -8.54 -7.63 9.59
C VAL A 169 -8.27 -6.82 10.86
N GLU A 170 -8.01 -7.48 12.00
CA GLU A 170 -7.70 -6.79 13.26
C GLU A 170 -6.32 -6.10 13.22
N LEU A 171 -5.33 -6.68 12.54
CA LEU A 171 -4.01 -6.05 12.31
C LEU A 171 -4.16 -4.77 11.50
N VAL A 172 -4.86 -4.82 10.36
CA VAL A 172 -5.13 -3.65 9.51
C VAL A 172 -5.95 -2.60 10.27
N ALA A 173 -6.97 -3.01 11.02
CA ALA A 173 -7.79 -2.10 11.81
C ALA A 173 -7.01 -1.42 12.95
N THR A 174 -6.05 -2.12 13.54
CA THR A 174 -5.17 -1.56 14.58
C THR A 174 -4.17 -0.59 13.98
N ALA A 175 -3.51 -0.97 12.88
CA ALA A 175 -2.55 -0.12 12.17
C ALA A 175 -3.19 1.17 11.63
N SER A 176 -4.36 1.05 11.00
CA SER A 176 -5.14 2.16 10.46
C SER A 176 -5.49 3.20 11.55
N ARG A 177 -5.81 2.77 12.77
CA ARG A 177 -6.15 3.67 13.89
C ARG A 177 -4.96 4.33 14.56
N LEU A 178 -3.87 3.59 14.74
CA LEU A 178 -2.71 4.08 15.50
C LEU A 178 -1.78 4.99 14.69
N GLY A 179 -1.95 5.02 13.36
CA GLY A 179 -1.01 5.69 12.47
C GLY A 179 0.23 4.81 12.30
N HIS A 180 0.28 4.09 11.19
CA HIS A 180 1.31 3.11 10.91
C HIS A 180 2.71 3.73 10.80
N LYS A 181 3.72 3.03 11.35
CA LYS A 181 5.13 3.46 11.35
C LYS A 181 6.13 2.32 11.10
N GLU A 182 5.68 1.10 10.84
CA GLU A 182 6.47 -0.12 11.08
C GLU A 182 6.58 -0.99 9.82
N GLU A 183 7.78 -1.40 9.40
CA GLU A 183 7.97 -2.01 8.07
C GLU A 183 7.41 -3.44 7.93
N TRP A 184 7.26 -4.20 9.02
CA TRP A 184 6.84 -5.60 8.95
C TRP A 184 5.41 -5.80 8.46
N LEU A 185 4.48 -4.90 8.79
CA LEU A 185 3.11 -4.99 8.27
C LEU A 185 3.08 -4.69 6.77
N GLU A 186 3.87 -3.73 6.31
CA GLU A 186 4.02 -3.42 4.88
C GLU A 186 4.44 -4.68 4.11
N TRP A 187 5.46 -5.39 4.60
CA TRP A 187 5.97 -6.61 3.94
C TRP A 187 4.95 -7.75 4.00
N LEU A 188 4.30 -7.95 5.14
CA LEU A 188 3.28 -8.97 5.30
C LEU A 188 2.08 -8.74 4.37
N LEU A 189 1.56 -7.50 4.31
CA LEU A 189 0.44 -7.15 3.45
C LEU A 189 0.80 -7.26 1.97
N PHE A 190 2.02 -6.89 1.60
CA PHE A 190 2.52 -7.03 0.24
C PHE A 190 2.61 -8.50 -0.18
N LYS A 191 3.24 -9.35 0.64
CA LYS A 191 3.30 -10.81 0.44
C LYS A 191 1.90 -11.41 0.26
N ILE A 192 0.98 -11.13 1.17
CA ILE A 192 -0.38 -11.67 1.14
C ILE A 192 -1.15 -11.18 -0.10
N CYS A 193 -1.11 -9.88 -0.39
CA CYS A 193 -1.95 -9.28 -1.43
C CYS A 193 -1.41 -9.51 -2.84
N VAL A 194 -0.10 -9.35 -3.02
CA VAL A 194 0.56 -9.31 -4.33
C VAL A 194 1.19 -10.67 -4.65
N GLU A 195 2.05 -11.20 -3.78
CA GLU A 195 2.79 -12.44 -4.05
C GLU A 195 1.88 -13.69 -3.97
N GLU A 196 0.97 -13.72 -3.00
CA GLU A 196 0.09 -14.87 -2.71
C GLU A 196 -1.34 -14.68 -3.27
N GLU A 197 -1.57 -13.60 -4.01
CA GLU A 197 -2.83 -13.28 -4.70
C GLU A 197 -4.09 -13.22 -3.81
N LYS A 198 -3.96 -12.97 -2.50
CA LYS A 198 -5.09 -12.91 -1.56
C LYS A 198 -5.68 -11.51 -1.38
N PHE A 199 -5.31 -10.55 -2.24
CA PHE A 199 -5.79 -9.17 -2.18
C PHE A 199 -7.33 -9.09 -2.15
N LYS A 200 -8.02 -9.81 -3.04
CA LYS A 200 -9.49 -9.80 -3.12
C LYS A 200 -10.12 -10.26 -1.80
N THR A 201 -9.59 -11.34 -1.22
CA THR A 201 -10.10 -11.95 0.01
C THR A 201 -9.94 -11.00 1.19
N LEU A 202 -8.75 -10.43 1.37
CA LEU A 202 -8.50 -9.47 2.43
C LEU A 202 -9.32 -8.19 2.24
N PHE A 203 -9.32 -7.62 1.03
CA PHE A 203 -10.06 -6.40 0.72
C PHE A 203 -11.56 -6.55 1.05
N ALA A 204 -12.19 -7.65 0.64
CA ALA A 204 -13.59 -7.90 0.96
C ALA A 204 -13.86 -8.02 2.47
N ALA A 205 -12.97 -8.66 3.23
CA ALA A 205 -13.12 -8.84 4.67
C ALA A 205 -13.00 -7.54 5.47
N LEU A 206 -12.29 -6.53 4.95
CA LEU A 206 -12.18 -5.21 5.59
C LEU A 206 -13.50 -4.43 5.58
N GLY A 207 -14.45 -4.78 4.70
CA GLY A 207 -15.79 -4.20 4.64
C GLY A 207 -16.80 -4.80 5.63
N SER A 208 -16.68 -6.09 5.95
CA SER A 208 -17.69 -6.82 6.73
C SER A 208 -17.69 -6.52 8.25
N THR A 209 -16.71 -5.78 8.76
CA THR A 209 -16.48 -5.64 10.22
C THR A 209 -17.08 -4.40 10.86
N ASP A 210 -17.61 -3.45 10.08
CA ASP A 210 -18.24 -2.26 10.63
C ASP A 210 -19.77 -2.44 10.60
N GLY A 211 -20.34 -2.89 11.72
CA GLY A 211 -21.79 -3.01 11.95
C GLY A 211 -22.53 -1.66 12.05
N GLY A 212 -22.08 -0.66 11.29
CA GLY A 212 -22.65 0.68 11.26
C GLY A 212 -23.28 0.97 9.90
N GLU A 213 -24.56 1.31 9.92
CA GLU A 213 -25.23 2.02 8.84
C GLU A 213 -24.56 3.39 8.64
N SER A 214 -23.49 3.45 7.87
CA SER A 214 -22.95 4.71 7.34
C SER A 214 -22.78 4.51 5.85
N GLY A 215 -23.39 5.37 5.04
CA GLY A 215 -23.47 5.25 3.57
C GLY A 215 -22.16 5.39 2.80
N ASN A 216 -21.01 5.09 3.40
CA ASN A 216 -19.71 5.02 2.72
C ASN A 216 -19.35 3.55 2.48
N GLU A 217 -19.28 3.16 1.21
CA GLU A 217 -18.96 1.80 0.75
C GLU A 217 -17.53 1.37 1.08
N PHE A 218 -16.60 2.32 1.22
CA PHE A 218 -15.23 2.07 1.64
C PHE A 218 -14.96 2.57 3.06
N SER A 219 -14.37 1.70 3.88
CA SER A 219 -13.88 2.02 5.24
C SER A 219 -12.44 2.53 5.24
N ALA A 220 -12.03 3.18 6.34
CA ALA A 220 -10.64 3.64 6.54
C ALA A 220 -9.60 2.50 6.44
N LYS A 221 -10.01 1.26 6.71
CA LYS A 221 -9.18 0.07 6.55
C LYS A 221 -8.83 -0.20 5.08
N HIS A 222 -9.77 0.02 4.16
CA HIS A 222 -9.50 -0.11 2.72
C HIS A 222 -8.53 0.96 2.23
N ALA A 223 -8.76 2.21 2.60
CA ALA A 223 -7.88 3.32 2.25
C ALA A 223 -6.46 3.08 2.78
N PHE A 224 -6.35 2.59 4.02
CA PHE A 224 -5.08 2.21 4.62
C PHE A 224 -4.37 1.10 3.81
N LEU A 225 -5.05 -0.02 3.55
CA LEU A 225 -4.49 -1.12 2.76
C LEU A 225 -3.99 -0.65 1.39
N MET A 226 -4.81 0.12 0.67
CA MET A 226 -4.46 0.63 -0.65
C MET A 226 -3.26 1.58 -0.61
N GLY A 227 -3.21 2.47 0.38
CA GLY A 227 -2.06 3.36 0.59
C GLY A 227 -0.78 2.60 0.94
N THR A 228 -0.87 1.57 1.79
CA THR A 228 0.26 0.71 2.14
C THR A 228 0.79 -0.03 0.92
N LEU A 229 -0.07 -0.69 0.15
CA LEU A 229 0.35 -1.41 -1.07
C LEU A 229 0.93 -0.46 -2.12
N SER A 230 0.35 0.75 -2.27
CA SER A 230 0.87 1.78 -3.17
C SER A 230 2.28 2.20 -2.77
N LYS A 231 2.53 2.43 -1.48
CA LYS A 231 3.86 2.74 -0.96
C LYS A 231 4.84 1.62 -1.26
N CYS A 232 4.47 0.37 -0.97
CA CYS A 232 5.33 -0.79 -1.19
C CYS A 232 5.73 -0.94 -2.67
N LEU A 233 4.79 -0.74 -3.60
CA LEU A 233 5.07 -0.84 -5.04
C LEU A 233 5.97 0.29 -5.55
N THR A 234 5.76 1.53 -5.08
CA THR A 234 6.61 2.66 -5.45
C THR A 234 8.04 2.51 -4.90
N GLU A 235 8.21 1.94 -3.70
CA GLU A 235 9.51 1.81 -3.03
C GLU A 235 10.30 0.53 -3.42
N ARG A 236 9.69 -0.47 -4.08
CA ARG A 236 10.33 -1.77 -4.37
C ARG A 236 10.21 -2.24 -5.84
N PRO A 237 11.01 -1.71 -6.79
CA PRO A 237 10.74 -1.94 -8.21
C PRO A 237 11.45 -3.10 -8.95
N GLU A 238 12.32 -3.93 -8.37
CA GLU A 238 13.19 -4.80 -9.21
C GLU A 238 12.96 -6.33 -9.13
N GLU A 239 12.37 -6.87 -8.05
CA GLU A 239 12.36 -8.33 -7.83
C GLU A 239 10.96 -8.97 -7.69
N VAL A 240 9.88 -8.20 -7.79
CA VAL A 240 8.52 -8.71 -7.53
C VAL A 240 7.75 -8.99 -8.83
N SER A 241 7.02 -10.10 -8.91
CA SER A 241 6.02 -10.31 -9.96
C SER A 241 4.65 -9.79 -9.54
N ILE A 242 4.08 -8.86 -10.30
CA ILE A 242 2.67 -8.46 -10.14
C ILE A 242 1.79 -9.39 -10.96
N SER A 243 0.73 -9.95 -10.37
CA SER A 243 -0.19 -10.81 -11.10
C SER A 243 -1.24 -10.02 -11.90
N ASN A 244 -1.66 -10.61 -13.03
CA ASN A 244 -2.81 -10.12 -13.83
C ASN A 244 -4.09 -10.03 -12.98
N SER A 245 -4.28 -10.97 -12.05
CA SER A 245 -5.43 -11.01 -11.16
C SER A 245 -5.44 -9.78 -10.23
N PHE A 246 -4.30 -9.44 -9.60
CA PHE A 246 -4.18 -8.26 -8.76
C PHE A 246 -4.47 -6.97 -9.52
N ALA A 247 -3.84 -6.79 -10.69
CA ALA A 247 -4.05 -5.61 -11.53
C ALA A 247 -5.51 -5.40 -11.93
N LEU A 248 -6.21 -6.48 -12.31
CA LEU A 248 -7.62 -6.43 -12.66
C LEU A 248 -8.51 -6.07 -11.46
N HIS A 249 -8.20 -6.56 -10.26
CA HIS A 249 -8.94 -6.19 -9.05
C HIS A 249 -8.74 -4.71 -8.69
N VAL A 250 -7.52 -4.17 -8.78
CA VAL A 250 -7.26 -2.74 -8.55
C VAL A 250 -8.05 -1.88 -9.54
N PHE A 251 -8.12 -2.28 -10.81
CA PHE A 251 -8.94 -1.58 -11.81
C PHE A 251 -10.43 -1.64 -11.52
N ASN A 252 -10.95 -2.78 -11.08
CA ASN A 252 -12.36 -2.90 -10.71
C ASN A 252 -12.71 -2.02 -9.50
N ILE A 253 -11.81 -1.90 -8.52
CA ILE A 253 -11.96 -0.99 -7.37
C ILE A 253 -11.96 0.47 -7.85
N LEU A 254 -11.05 0.86 -8.75
CA LEU A 254 -11.04 2.21 -9.34
C LEU A 254 -12.39 2.53 -9.96
N LYS A 255 -12.92 1.62 -10.79
CA LYS A 255 -14.19 1.80 -11.47
C LYS A 255 -15.32 1.99 -10.47
N HIS A 256 -15.38 1.13 -9.47
CA HIS A 256 -16.42 1.16 -8.46
C HIS A 256 -16.37 2.44 -7.60
N ALA A 257 -15.18 2.87 -7.18
CA ALA A 257 -15.00 4.14 -6.47
C ALA A 257 -15.39 5.35 -7.33
N ALA A 258 -15.04 5.35 -8.63
CA ALA A 258 -15.40 6.44 -9.54
C ALA A 258 -16.90 6.53 -9.82
N GLU A 259 -17.64 5.41 -9.73
CA GLU A 259 -19.09 5.35 -9.95
C GLU A 259 -19.89 5.79 -8.71
N THR A 260 -19.28 5.72 -7.52
CA THR A 260 -19.97 5.94 -6.23
C THR A 260 -19.64 7.29 -5.59
N LEU A 261 -18.49 7.88 -5.92
CA LEU A 261 -18.05 9.15 -5.38
C LEU A 261 -18.79 10.37 -5.95
N ASP A 262 -18.96 11.37 -5.10
CA ASP A 262 -19.45 12.69 -5.49
C ASP A 262 -18.30 13.55 -6.04
N PHE A 263 -18.41 13.94 -7.31
CA PHE A 263 -17.46 14.81 -8.01
C PHE A 263 -17.97 16.25 -8.13
N THR A 264 -18.92 16.69 -7.30
CA THR A 264 -19.40 18.08 -7.28
C THR A 264 -18.58 18.97 -6.33
N CYS A 265 -17.96 18.38 -5.31
CA CYS A 265 -17.10 19.08 -4.37
C CYS A 265 -15.62 18.96 -4.76
N ARG A 266 -14.92 20.09 -4.87
CA ARG A 266 -13.49 20.08 -5.19
C ARG A 266 -12.68 19.69 -3.96
N GLY A 267 -11.81 18.71 -4.12
CA GLY A 267 -10.82 18.36 -3.09
C GLY A 267 -9.79 19.46 -2.88
N SER A 268 -9.33 19.63 -1.64
CA SER A 268 -8.35 20.65 -1.27
C SER A 268 -7.00 20.09 -0.82
N SER A 269 -6.87 18.76 -0.69
CA SER A 269 -5.66 18.09 -0.23
C SER A 269 -5.16 17.09 -1.26
N GLU A 270 -3.88 16.75 -1.18
CA GLU A 270 -3.31 15.57 -1.83
C GLU A 270 -3.70 14.31 -1.06
N LEU A 271 -3.31 13.13 -1.57
CA LEU A 271 -3.49 11.86 -0.86
C LEU A 271 -2.48 11.75 0.30
N PRO A 272 -2.87 11.20 1.47
CA PRO A 272 -4.23 10.84 1.85
C PRO A 272 -5.09 12.07 2.18
N THR A 273 -6.35 12.05 1.76
CA THR A 273 -7.37 13.09 2.01
C THR A 273 -8.12 12.90 3.32
N GLY A 274 -8.09 11.70 3.90
CA GLY A 274 -8.85 11.34 5.09
C GLY A 274 -10.31 10.93 4.79
N LEU A 275 -10.72 10.94 3.52
CA LEU A 275 -12.00 10.44 3.05
C LEU A 275 -11.78 9.08 2.38
N PRO A 276 -12.20 7.96 2.99
CA PRO A 276 -11.79 6.62 2.55
C PRO A 276 -12.10 6.31 1.08
N GLY A 277 -13.26 6.72 0.57
CA GLY A 277 -13.61 6.49 -0.84
C GLY A 277 -12.68 7.25 -1.81
N ILE A 278 -12.34 8.50 -1.50
CA ILE A 278 -11.42 9.32 -2.31
C ILE A 278 -10.00 8.74 -2.25
N ASP A 279 -9.58 8.30 -1.06
CA ASP A 279 -8.26 7.70 -0.87
C ASP A 279 -8.15 6.35 -1.60
N VAL A 280 -9.19 5.52 -1.57
CA VAL A 280 -9.24 4.28 -2.37
C VAL A 280 -9.19 4.59 -3.87
N LEU A 281 -9.96 5.56 -4.37
CA LEU A 281 -9.91 6.00 -5.77
C LEU A 281 -8.49 6.44 -6.16
N GLY A 282 -7.87 7.29 -5.34
CA GLY A 282 -6.57 7.87 -5.61
C GLY A 282 -5.45 6.84 -5.57
N TYR A 283 -5.37 6.02 -4.50
CA TYR A 283 -4.37 4.96 -4.41
C TYR A 283 -4.56 3.89 -5.48
N SER A 284 -5.79 3.61 -5.93
CA SER A 284 -6.01 2.77 -7.12
C SER A 284 -5.34 3.34 -8.38
N LEU A 285 -5.37 4.66 -8.60
CA LEU A 285 -4.67 5.27 -9.73
C LEU A 285 -3.15 5.21 -9.57
N VAL A 286 -2.62 5.43 -8.36
CA VAL A 286 -1.17 5.34 -8.11
C VAL A 286 -0.67 3.92 -8.33
N LEU A 287 -1.38 2.92 -7.81
CA LEU A 287 -1.12 1.51 -8.05
C LEU A 287 -1.14 1.18 -9.55
N LEU A 288 -2.20 1.57 -10.27
CA LEU A 288 -2.29 1.33 -11.71
C LEU A 288 -1.19 2.02 -12.49
N LYS A 289 -0.76 3.21 -12.09
CA LYS A 289 0.34 3.94 -12.71
C LYS A 289 1.63 3.11 -12.61
N ASP A 290 1.93 2.56 -11.42
CA ASP A 290 3.11 1.72 -11.20
C ASP A 290 2.97 0.35 -11.93
N ILE A 291 1.80 -0.29 -11.88
CA ILE A 291 1.50 -1.54 -12.61
C ILE A 291 1.67 -1.37 -14.13
N CYS A 292 1.22 -0.23 -14.69
CA CYS A 292 1.32 0.02 -16.13
C CYS A 292 2.77 0.32 -16.58
N ALA A 293 3.62 0.77 -15.68
CA ALA A 293 5.05 0.93 -15.91
C ALA A 293 5.84 -0.38 -15.71
N TRP A 294 5.18 -1.44 -15.23
CA TRP A 294 5.85 -2.70 -14.91
C TRP A 294 6.34 -3.40 -16.17
N GLU A 295 7.64 -3.64 -16.24
CA GLU A 295 8.27 -4.43 -17.31
C GLU A 295 8.47 -5.87 -16.82
N PRO A 296 7.94 -6.90 -17.51
CA PRO A 296 8.13 -8.27 -17.10
C PRO A 296 9.61 -8.67 -17.23
N SER A 297 10.09 -9.51 -16.30
CA SER A 297 11.48 -9.99 -16.28
C SER A 297 11.84 -10.90 -17.46
N SER A 298 10.85 -11.40 -18.21
CA SER A 298 11.04 -12.19 -19.43
C SER A 298 9.99 -11.81 -20.49
N SER A 299 10.37 -11.95 -21.76
CA SER A 299 9.48 -11.69 -22.91
C SER A 299 8.33 -12.68 -23.07
N GLU A 300 8.31 -13.76 -22.27
CA GLU A 300 7.29 -14.82 -22.34
C GLU A 300 6.13 -14.60 -21.36
N THR A 301 6.27 -13.68 -20.41
CA THR A 301 5.23 -13.39 -19.41
C THR A 301 4.36 -12.25 -19.90
N GLU A 302 3.03 -12.44 -19.92
CA GLU A 302 2.09 -11.35 -20.19
C GLU A 302 2.31 -10.21 -19.20
N ALA A 303 2.25 -8.97 -19.69
CA ALA A 303 2.46 -7.82 -18.82
C ALA A 303 1.23 -7.66 -17.91
N PRO A 304 1.40 -7.34 -16.60
CA PRO A 304 0.27 -7.22 -15.66
C PRO A 304 -0.82 -6.23 -16.10
N VAL A 305 -0.44 -5.27 -16.95
CA VAL A 305 -1.31 -4.26 -17.55
C VAL A 305 -2.27 -4.80 -18.61
N ASP A 306 -1.98 -5.96 -19.22
CA ASP A 306 -2.75 -6.50 -20.34
C ASP A 306 -4.19 -6.84 -19.93
N SER A 307 -4.37 -7.39 -18.72
CA SER A 307 -5.70 -7.71 -18.19
C SER A 307 -6.58 -6.46 -17.97
N PRO A 308 -6.11 -5.39 -17.28
CA PRO A 308 -6.82 -4.10 -17.25
C PRO A 308 -7.10 -3.49 -18.63
N LEU A 309 -6.15 -3.56 -19.57
CA LEU A 309 -6.34 -3.03 -20.93
C LEU A 309 -7.47 -3.75 -21.66
N GLN A 310 -7.49 -5.08 -21.64
CA GLN A 310 -8.58 -5.89 -22.21
C GLN A 310 -9.93 -5.60 -21.54
N ALA A 311 -9.93 -5.27 -20.25
CA ALA A 311 -11.12 -4.85 -19.51
C ALA A 311 -11.56 -3.39 -19.81
N GLY A 312 -10.84 -2.66 -20.65
CA GLY A 312 -11.18 -1.31 -21.11
C GLY A 312 -10.70 -0.18 -20.19
N LEU A 313 -9.53 -0.36 -19.56
CA LEU A 313 -8.88 0.66 -18.72
C LEU A 313 -8.77 2.02 -19.40
N VAL A 314 -8.19 2.07 -20.61
CA VAL A 314 -7.95 3.32 -21.36
C VAL A 314 -9.26 4.05 -21.64
N LYS A 315 -10.26 3.34 -22.15
CA LYS A 315 -11.60 3.88 -22.36
C LYS A 315 -12.22 4.48 -21.10
N ARG A 316 -12.04 3.86 -19.94
CA ARG A 316 -12.55 4.39 -18.67
C ARG A 316 -11.79 5.63 -18.20
N LEU A 317 -10.46 5.63 -18.29
CA LEU A 317 -9.64 6.78 -17.90
C LEU A 317 -9.93 8.01 -18.77
N LEU A 318 -10.06 7.84 -20.09
CA LEU A 318 -10.45 8.92 -21.01
C LEU A 318 -11.85 9.45 -20.69
N LYS A 319 -12.80 8.57 -20.36
CA LYS A 319 -14.14 8.99 -19.92
C LYS A 319 -14.05 9.84 -18.66
N TYR A 320 -13.33 9.39 -17.63
CA TYR A 320 -13.20 10.15 -16.38
C TYR A 320 -12.54 11.50 -16.61
N LEU A 321 -11.47 11.55 -17.42
CA LEU A 321 -10.80 12.79 -17.78
C LEU A 321 -11.70 13.76 -18.55
N GLY A 322 -12.52 13.24 -19.47
CA GLY A 322 -13.44 14.04 -20.29
C GLY A 322 -14.68 14.55 -19.57
N GLU A 323 -15.07 13.92 -18.45
CA GLU A 323 -16.15 14.41 -17.58
C GLU A 323 -15.71 15.53 -16.65
N LEU A 324 -14.39 15.70 -16.44
CA LEU A 324 -13.86 16.78 -15.63
C LEU A 324 -14.02 18.13 -16.34
N GLU A 325 -14.14 19.20 -15.57
CA GLU A 325 -13.93 20.56 -16.06
C GLU A 325 -12.56 20.69 -16.78
N PRO A 326 -12.36 21.71 -17.63
CA PRO A 326 -11.04 21.96 -18.21
C PRO A 326 -9.97 22.26 -17.14
N PRO A 327 -8.67 22.06 -17.45
CA PRO A 327 -7.56 22.51 -16.61
C PRO A 327 -7.67 23.99 -16.23
N SER A 328 -7.11 24.36 -15.07
CA SER A 328 -7.28 25.69 -14.49
C SER A 328 -6.86 26.83 -15.42
N THR A 329 -5.78 26.64 -16.17
CA THR A 329 -5.30 27.64 -17.15
C THR A 329 -6.31 27.86 -18.27
N ILE A 330 -6.89 26.79 -18.81
CA ILE A 330 -7.92 26.86 -19.87
C ILE A 330 -9.19 27.49 -19.31
N ARG A 331 -9.62 27.07 -18.11
CA ARG A 331 -10.82 27.63 -17.44
C ARG A 331 -10.69 29.14 -17.21
N LYS A 332 -9.54 29.61 -16.71
CA LYS A 332 -9.25 31.03 -16.48
C LYS A 332 -9.23 31.84 -17.78
N ALA A 333 -8.72 31.26 -18.86
CA ALA A 333 -8.73 31.89 -20.17
C ALA A 333 -10.16 32.09 -20.71
N MET A 334 -10.96 31.03 -20.69
CA MET A 334 -12.36 31.07 -21.16
C MET A 334 -13.23 32.03 -20.35
N ALA A 335 -13.02 32.13 -19.04
CA ALA A 335 -13.75 33.07 -18.18
C ALA A 335 -13.49 34.55 -18.53
N LYS A 336 -12.30 34.88 -19.07
CA LYS A 336 -12.00 36.25 -19.52
C LYS A 336 -12.70 36.62 -20.82
N GLU A 337 -13.02 35.65 -21.67
CA GLU A 337 -13.67 35.88 -22.97
C GLU A 337 -15.19 36.03 -22.87
N GLN A 338 -15.83 35.44 -21.85
CA GLN A 338 -17.31 35.36 -21.78
C GLN A 338 -18.00 36.47 -20.97
N GLY A 339 -17.28 37.32 -20.21
CA GLY A 339 -17.90 38.31 -19.32
C GLY A 339 -18.84 37.68 -18.28
N ASP A 340 -19.65 38.48 -17.56
CA ASP A 340 -20.56 38.08 -16.44
C ASP A 340 -21.63 37.01 -16.77
N GLN A 341 -21.57 36.33 -17.91
CA GLN A 341 -22.40 35.16 -18.20
C GLN A 341 -21.81 33.93 -17.51
N GLN A 342 -22.60 33.34 -16.59
CA GLN A 342 -22.29 32.11 -15.85
C GLN A 342 -21.61 31.05 -16.75
N PRO A 343 -20.49 30.41 -16.35
CA PRO A 343 -19.74 29.56 -17.26
C PRO A 343 -20.58 28.33 -17.66
N ALA A 344 -20.44 27.89 -18.91
CA ALA A 344 -21.04 26.67 -19.49
C ALA A 344 -20.62 25.34 -18.81
N PHE A 345 -19.99 25.39 -17.63
CA PHE A 345 -19.39 24.26 -16.92
C PHE A 345 -20.10 23.90 -15.61
N ALA A 346 -21.30 24.44 -15.35
CA ALA A 346 -22.04 24.18 -14.11
C ALA A 346 -22.35 22.68 -13.87
N THR A 347 -22.22 21.83 -14.89
CA THR A 347 -22.46 20.38 -14.83
C THR A 347 -21.19 19.53 -14.93
N ALA A 348 -20.00 20.13 -15.06
CA ALA A 348 -18.74 19.39 -15.19
C ALA A 348 -18.28 18.88 -13.82
N LYS A 349 -17.67 17.68 -13.79
CA LYS A 349 -17.09 17.11 -12.58
C LYS A 349 -15.85 17.89 -12.17
N VAL A 350 -15.61 18.01 -10.87
CA VAL A 350 -14.37 18.60 -10.33
C VAL A 350 -13.45 17.50 -9.77
N CYS A 351 -12.16 17.83 -9.61
CA CYS A 351 -11.20 16.88 -9.07
C CYS A 351 -11.50 16.60 -7.57
N PRO A 352 -11.63 15.32 -7.15
CA PRO A 352 -11.94 14.96 -5.78
C PRO A 352 -10.75 15.13 -4.82
N TYR A 353 -9.52 15.24 -5.35
CA TYR A 353 -8.30 15.56 -4.62
C TYR A 353 -7.29 16.27 -5.54
N ASN A 354 -6.30 16.95 -4.94
CA ASN A 354 -5.23 17.61 -5.67
C ASN A 354 -4.30 16.56 -6.31
N GLY A 355 -4.16 16.60 -7.63
CA GLY A 355 -3.38 15.63 -8.40
C GLY A 355 -4.21 14.58 -9.14
N TYR A 356 -5.52 14.49 -8.93
CA TYR A 356 -6.38 13.48 -9.59
C TYR A 356 -6.26 13.49 -11.12
N ARG A 357 -6.27 14.69 -11.74
CA ARG A 357 -6.13 14.82 -13.19
C ARG A 357 -4.75 14.36 -13.65
N ARG A 358 -3.69 14.73 -12.92
CA ARG A 358 -2.32 14.26 -13.20
C ARG A 358 -2.28 12.74 -13.14
N ASP A 359 -2.85 12.12 -12.11
CA ASP A 359 -2.80 10.68 -11.92
C ASP A 359 -3.52 9.93 -13.07
N LEU A 360 -4.69 10.41 -13.53
CA LEU A 360 -5.35 9.88 -14.72
C LEU A 360 -4.44 9.91 -15.95
N VAL A 361 -3.81 11.07 -16.23
CA VAL A 361 -2.93 11.27 -17.38
C VAL A 361 -1.68 10.40 -17.27
N ALA A 362 -1.13 10.22 -16.07
CA ALA A 362 0.04 9.40 -15.81
C ALA A 362 -0.22 7.91 -16.10
N VAL A 363 -1.37 7.38 -15.66
CA VAL A 363 -1.76 5.99 -15.99
C VAL A 363 -1.90 5.82 -17.51
N ILE A 364 -2.57 6.76 -18.19
CA ILE A 364 -2.72 6.71 -19.66
C ILE A 364 -1.36 6.74 -20.36
N ALA A 365 -0.42 7.57 -19.89
CA ALA A 365 0.94 7.63 -20.43
C ALA A 365 1.62 6.26 -20.38
N ASN A 366 1.60 5.60 -19.23
CA ASN A 366 2.25 4.30 -19.04
C ASN A 366 1.56 3.19 -19.86
N CYS A 367 0.24 3.26 -20.05
CA CYS A 367 -0.46 2.34 -20.97
C CYS A 367 0.00 2.51 -22.43
N LEU A 368 0.33 3.73 -22.88
CA LEU A 368 0.73 4.02 -24.26
C LEU A 368 2.15 3.59 -24.60
N HIS A 369 3.06 3.58 -23.62
CA HIS A 369 4.48 3.34 -23.85
C HIS A 369 4.71 2.01 -24.61
N GLY A 370 5.24 2.10 -25.83
CA GLY A 370 5.54 0.95 -26.69
C GLY A 370 4.33 0.16 -27.21
N ARG A 371 3.09 0.64 -27.07
CA ARG A 371 1.87 -0.13 -27.41
C ARG A 371 1.03 0.53 -28.49
N LYS A 372 1.29 0.24 -29.78
CA LYS A 372 0.53 0.79 -30.92
C LYS A 372 -0.98 0.53 -30.84
N GLN A 373 -1.40 -0.64 -30.37
CA GLN A 373 -2.83 -0.95 -30.20
C GLN A 373 -3.53 0.05 -29.26
N VAL A 374 -2.87 0.45 -28.17
CA VAL A 374 -3.42 1.43 -27.22
C VAL A 374 -3.43 2.83 -27.82
N GLN A 375 -2.38 3.20 -28.56
CA GLN A 375 -2.34 4.47 -29.30
C GLN A 375 -3.51 4.59 -30.29
N ASP A 376 -3.80 3.52 -31.02
CA ASP A 376 -4.92 3.47 -31.98
C ASP A 376 -6.27 3.50 -31.26
N GLU A 377 -6.41 2.83 -30.12
CA GLU A 377 -7.62 2.89 -29.29
C GLU A 377 -7.91 4.33 -28.85
N VAL A 378 -6.90 5.06 -28.34
CA VAL A 378 -7.04 6.46 -27.93
C VAL A 378 -7.54 7.33 -29.08
N ARG A 379 -6.99 7.15 -30.29
CA ARG A 379 -7.45 7.86 -31.50
C ARG A 379 -8.90 7.51 -31.84
N GLN A 380 -9.26 6.24 -31.85
CA GLN A 380 -10.62 5.77 -32.14
C GLN A 380 -11.66 6.27 -31.14
N LEU A 381 -11.24 6.53 -29.90
CA LEU A 381 -12.06 7.13 -28.85
C LEU A 381 -12.06 8.66 -28.87
N ASN A 382 -11.50 9.30 -29.91
CA ASN A 382 -11.35 10.75 -30.03
C ASN A 382 -10.58 11.38 -28.84
N GLY A 383 -9.69 10.61 -28.22
CA GLY A 383 -8.94 11.01 -27.03
C GLY A 383 -7.76 11.95 -27.29
N ILE A 384 -7.27 12.06 -28.54
CA ILE A 384 -6.10 12.88 -28.89
C ILE A 384 -6.28 14.34 -28.45
N MET A 385 -7.42 14.95 -28.81
CA MET A 385 -7.70 16.35 -28.44
C MET A 385 -7.83 16.52 -26.91
N LEU A 386 -8.47 15.57 -26.24
CA LEU A 386 -8.63 15.59 -24.79
C LEU A 386 -7.27 15.54 -24.08
N LEU A 387 -6.33 14.74 -24.57
CA LEU A 387 -4.98 14.64 -24.00
C LEU A 387 -4.14 15.89 -24.28
N LEU A 388 -4.24 16.48 -25.47
CA LEU A 388 -3.56 17.74 -25.81
C LEU A 388 -3.99 18.89 -24.90
N GLN A 389 -5.25 18.94 -24.48
CA GLN A 389 -5.76 19.96 -23.54
C GLN A 389 -5.06 19.88 -22.17
N GLN A 390 -4.44 18.75 -21.80
CA GLN A 390 -3.76 18.59 -20.53
C GLN A 390 -2.31 19.11 -20.54
N CYS A 391 -1.78 19.53 -21.70
CA CYS A 391 -0.42 20.07 -21.86
C CYS A 391 -0.24 21.50 -21.33
N VAL A 392 -0.87 21.82 -20.20
CA VAL A 392 -0.87 23.14 -19.57
C VAL A 392 -0.55 23.01 -18.08
N ILE A 393 -0.12 24.12 -17.48
CA ILE A 393 0.06 24.18 -16.03
C ILE A 393 -1.31 24.16 -15.38
N ASP A 394 -1.45 23.44 -14.26
CA ASP A 394 -2.68 23.37 -13.47
C ASP A 394 -2.34 23.48 -11.98
N GLU A 395 -2.96 24.45 -11.29
CA GLU A 395 -2.64 24.76 -9.89
C GLU A 395 -3.01 23.63 -8.93
N GLY A 396 -4.04 22.84 -9.25
CA GLY A 396 -4.47 21.71 -8.44
C GLY A 396 -3.79 20.40 -8.82
N ASN A 397 -2.91 20.40 -9.83
CA ASN A 397 -2.30 19.20 -10.38
C ASN A 397 -0.84 19.47 -10.76
N ALA A 398 0.03 19.54 -9.75
CA ALA A 398 1.48 19.63 -9.96
C ALA A 398 1.96 18.51 -10.90
N TYR A 399 2.89 18.84 -11.81
CA TYR A 399 3.42 17.96 -12.85
C TYR A 399 2.45 17.48 -13.95
N LEU A 400 1.22 18.02 -14.01
CA LEU A 400 0.27 17.65 -15.07
C LEU A 400 0.86 17.86 -16.47
N ARG A 401 1.50 19.02 -16.71
CA ARG A 401 2.06 19.37 -18.02
C ARG A 401 3.11 18.36 -18.46
N GLU A 402 4.01 17.99 -17.57
CA GLU A 402 5.09 17.05 -17.81
C GLU A 402 4.55 15.67 -18.17
N TRP A 403 3.58 15.17 -17.39
CA TRP A 403 2.90 13.91 -17.71
C TRP A 403 2.14 13.99 -19.02
N ALA A 404 1.42 15.07 -19.30
CA ALA A 404 0.69 15.24 -20.56
C ALA A 404 1.60 15.29 -21.78
N LEU A 405 2.75 15.99 -21.70
CA LEU A 405 3.75 16.00 -22.77
C LEU A 405 4.34 14.61 -23.01
N LEU A 406 4.59 13.84 -21.94
CA LEU A 406 5.02 12.45 -22.04
C LEU A 406 3.93 11.57 -22.69
N THR A 407 2.67 11.73 -22.29
CA THR A 407 1.53 11.03 -22.89
C THR A 407 1.45 11.32 -24.39
N VAL A 408 1.57 12.58 -24.81
CA VAL A 408 1.53 12.97 -26.23
C VAL A 408 2.73 12.41 -26.98
N LYS A 409 3.93 12.40 -26.39
CA LYS A 409 5.09 11.73 -26.98
C LYS A 409 4.76 10.26 -27.27
N TYR A 410 4.34 9.50 -26.25
CA TYR A 410 4.04 8.08 -26.40
C TYR A 410 2.85 7.81 -27.33
N LEU A 411 1.89 8.73 -27.43
CA LEU A 411 0.75 8.62 -28.33
C LEU A 411 1.13 8.73 -29.81
N LEU A 412 2.19 9.49 -30.11
CA LEU A 412 2.64 9.80 -31.47
C LEU A 412 3.88 9.01 -31.90
N GLU A 413 4.59 8.41 -30.95
CA GLU A 413 5.80 7.64 -31.19
C GLU A 413 5.49 6.45 -32.11
N GLU A 414 6.16 6.43 -33.27
CA GLU A 414 6.03 5.41 -34.31
C GLU A 414 4.59 5.17 -34.83
N ASN A 415 3.71 6.18 -34.72
CA ASN A 415 2.32 6.10 -35.17
C ASN A 415 1.96 7.23 -36.15
N GLU A 416 2.11 6.96 -37.45
CA GLU A 416 1.85 7.91 -38.53
C GLU A 416 0.38 8.36 -38.57
N GLU A 417 -0.55 7.46 -38.24
CA GLU A 417 -1.99 7.75 -38.24
C GLU A 417 -2.35 8.81 -37.18
N ASN A 418 -1.79 8.68 -35.97
CA ASN A 418 -1.98 9.67 -34.91
C ASN A 418 -1.25 10.98 -35.22
N GLN A 419 -0.02 10.91 -35.77
CA GLN A 419 0.73 12.10 -36.19
C GLN A 419 -0.03 12.91 -37.24
N LYS A 420 -0.66 12.23 -38.19
CA LYS A 420 -1.47 12.87 -39.22
C LYS A 420 -2.66 13.64 -38.62
N GLU A 421 -3.40 13.01 -37.70
CA GLU A 421 -4.55 13.68 -37.06
C GLU A 421 -4.13 14.94 -36.28
N VAL A 422 -2.98 14.90 -35.59
CA VAL A 422 -2.42 16.09 -34.92
C VAL A 422 -1.93 17.14 -35.92
N SER A 423 -1.36 16.73 -37.06
CA SER A 423 -0.86 17.65 -38.09
C SER A 423 -1.97 18.45 -38.80
N GLU A 424 -3.20 17.93 -38.78
CA GLU A 424 -4.38 18.58 -39.33
C GLU A 424 -4.97 19.64 -38.38
N LEU A 425 -4.49 19.73 -37.13
CA LEU A 425 -4.91 20.75 -36.19
C LEU A 425 -4.33 22.13 -36.58
N GLN A 426 -5.20 23.14 -36.62
CA GLN A 426 -4.83 24.51 -36.94
C GLN A 426 -4.79 25.36 -35.67
N MET A 427 -3.68 26.08 -35.47
CA MET A 427 -3.58 27.09 -34.42
C MET A 427 -4.48 28.27 -34.79
N GLN A 428 -5.48 28.57 -33.94
CA GLN A 428 -6.40 29.69 -34.16
C GLN A 428 -5.90 30.96 -33.49
N GLU A 429 -5.94 31.05 -32.16
CA GLU A 429 -5.47 32.22 -31.42
C GLU A 429 -4.67 31.80 -30.17
N PRO A 430 -3.56 32.49 -29.86
CA PRO A 430 -2.79 32.22 -28.66
C PRO A 430 -3.52 32.77 -27.42
N ILE A 431 -3.67 31.93 -26.40
CA ILE A 431 -4.25 32.33 -25.12
C ILE A 431 -3.24 33.21 -24.36
N LEU A 432 -3.65 34.42 -24.03
CA LEU A 432 -2.93 35.31 -23.10
C LEU A 432 -3.06 34.77 -21.67
N THR A 433 -2.02 34.10 -21.16
CA THR A 433 -2.02 33.67 -19.76
C THR A 433 -1.79 34.88 -18.84
N PRO A 434 -2.33 34.87 -17.60
CA PRO A 434 -2.21 35.99 -16.65
C PRO A 434 -0.76 36.42 -16.42
N GLU A 435 0.17 35.46 -16.34
CA GLU A 435 1.58 35.70 -16.09
C GLU A 435 2.23 36.48 -17.24
N VAL A 436 1.85 36.17 -18.49
CA VAL A 436 2.35 36.85 -19.69
C VAL A 436 1.79 38.28 -19.74
N ALA A 437 0.52 38.46 -19.38
CA ALA A 437 -0.11 39.78 -19.34
C ALA A 437 0.45 40.68 -18.22
N GLU A 438 0.72 40.13 -17.03
CA GLU A 438 1.32 40.85 -15.90
C GLU A 438 2.75 41.34 -16.21
N LEU A 439 3.46 40.61 -17.06
CA LEU A 439 4.78 41.02 -17.57
C LEU A 439 4.70 42.08 -18.69
N GLY A 440 3.50 42.53 -19.06
CA GLY A 440 3.31 43.48 -20.17
C GLY A 440 3.66 42.87 -21.53
N LEU A 441 3.46 41.55 -21.69
CA LEU A 441 3.71 40.82 -22.92
C LEU A 441 2.42 40.24 -23.50
N ARG A 442 2.39 40.03 -24.81
CA ARG A 442 1.36 39.28 -25.54
C ARG A 442 2.00 38.30 -26.51
N VAL A 443 1.29 37.22 -26.81
CA VAL A 443 1.74 36.25 -27.81
C VAL A 443 1.04 36.58 -29.13
N GLU A 444 1.81 36.77 -30.20
CA GLU A 444 1.31 36.92 -31.57
C GLU A 444 1.78 35.74 -32.42
N ILE A 445 1.02 35.38 -33.44
CA ILE A 445 1.45 34.36 -34.41
C ILE A 445 2.30 35.06 -35.47
N ASP A 446 3.54 34.60 -35.64
CA ASP A 446 4.37 35.06 -36.75
C ASP A 446 3.77 34.56 -38.06
N LYS A 447 3.27 35.49 -38.88
CA LYS A 447 2.61 35.18 -40.17
C LYS A 447 3.51 34.48 -41.18
N LYS A 448 4.84 34.48 -40.99
CA LYS A 448 5.80 33.81 -41.89
C LYS A 448 6.11 32.38 -41.45
N THR A 449 6.18 32.14 -40.14
CA THR A 449 6.62 30.84 -39.60
C THR A 449 5.47 30.03 -39.00
N GLY A 450 4.33 30.65 -38.71
CA GLY A 450 3.23 30.04 -37.98
C GLY A 450 3.52 29.80 -36.50
N HIS A 451 4.70 30.20 -36.00
CA HIS A 451 5.09 30.01 -34.61
C HIS A 451 4.63 31.16 -33.72
N PRO A 452 4.28 30.88 -32.45
CA PRO A 452 3.97 31.90 -31.46
C PRO A 452 5.23 32.72 -31.11
N LYS A 453 5.07 34.03 -31.00
CA LYS A 453 6.11 35.01 -30.68
C LYS A 453 5.64 35.94 -29.58
N LEU A 454 6.47 36.16 -28.56
CA LEU A 454 6.21 37.17 -27.52
C LEU A 454 6.52 38.58 -28.05
N VAL A 455 5.58 39.50 -27.85
CA VAL A 455 5.71 40.93 -28.17
C VAL A 455 5.21 41.77 -27.00
N ASN A 456 5.65 43.02 -26.88
CA ASN A 456 5.20 43.90 -25.80
C ASN A 456 3.72 44.28 -25.97
N SER A 457 2.96 44.17 -24.89
CA SER A 457 1.63 44.75 -24.72
C SER A 457 1.78 46.27 -24.74
N SER A 458 1.14 46.91 -25.71
CA SER A 458 1.25 48.35 -25.97
C SER A 458 0.45 49.17 -24.98
#